data_AF-A0A662JVB3-F1
#
_entry.id   AF-A0A662JVB3-F1
#
_cell.length_a   1.000
_cell.length_b   1.000
_cell.length_c   1.000
_cell.angle_alpha   90.00
_cell.angle_beta   90.00
_cell.angle_gamma   90.00
#
_symmetry.space_group_name_H-M   'P 1'
#
loop_
_entity.id
_entity.type
_entity.pdbx_description
1 polymer ?
#
loop_
_entity_poly.entity_id
_entity_poly.type
_entity_poly.pdbx_seq_one_letter_code
_entity_poly.pdbx_strand_id
1 'polypeptide(L)'
;MPKEFNMFDHVLVPKHILLSKEEAEQVLKELGVKPWQLPWIKASDPAAKALGAKPGDIIKIIRKSPTAGTSVAYRFVVPDVWVKS
;
A
#
# COMPACT_ATOMS: atom_id res chain seq x y z
N MET A 1 -7.47 0.20 31.72
CA MET A 1 -7.75 -0.44 30.41
C MET A 1 -6.74 0.14 29.43
N PRO A 2 -5.87 -0.66 28.79
CA PRO A 2 -4.86 -0.11 27.90
C PRO A 2 -5.56 0.47 26.68
N LYS A 3 -5.25 1.74 26.40
CA LYS A 3 -5.79 2.52 25.28
C LYS A 3 -5.24 1.89 24.00
N GLU A 4 -6.11 1.35 23.15
CA GLU A 4 -5.73 0.91 21.81
C GLU A 4 -5.14 2.11 21.07
N PHE A 5 -3.84 2.06 20.78
CA PHE A 5 -3.16 3.08 19.99
C PHE A 5 -3.62 2.92 18.53
N ASN A 6 -4.62 3.69 18.12
CA ASN A 6 -5.01 3.82 16.72
C ASN A 6 -3.94 4.60 15.96
N MET A 7 -3.00 3.87 15.36
CA MET A 7 -1.91 4.44 14.54
C MET A 7 -2.40 5.24 13.32
N PHE A 8 -3.71 5.22 13.00
CA PHE A 8 -4.29 5.86 11.83
C PHE A 8 -4.67 7.34 12.03
N ASP A 9 -4.72 7.84 13.27
CA ASP A 9 -5.16 9.21 13.58
C ASP A 9 -4.03 10.26 13.60
N HIS A 10 -2.79 9.87 13.31
CA HIS A 10 -1.68 10.81 13.26
C HIS A 10 -1.67 11.58 11.94
N VAL A 11 -1.47 12.90 12.04
CA VAL A 11 -1.37 13.87 10.91
C VAL A 11 -0.39 13.44 9.80
N LEU A 12 0.59 12.58 10.13
CA LEU A 12 1.63 12.09 9.24
C LEU A 12 1.29 10.75 8.55
N VAL A 13 0.14 10.14 8.83
CA VAL A 13 -0.24 8.86 8.24
C VAL A 13 -0.84 9.10 6.85
N PRO A 14 -0.22 8.57 5.78
CA PRO A 14 -0.76 8.76 4.45
C PRO A 14 -2.04 7.95 4.27
N LYS A 15 -2.92 8.40 3.38
CA LYS A 15 -4.14 7.66 3.04
C LYS A 15 -3.76 6.45 2.20
N HIS A 16 -4.12 5.26 2.67
CA HIS A 16 -3.93 4.01 1.94
C HIS A 16 -5.27 3.59 1.35
N ILE A 17 -5.29 3.26 0.05
CA ILE A 17 -6.47 2.84 -0.68
C ILE A 17 -6.13 1.54 -1.39
N LEU A 18 -6.95 0.51 -1.18
CA LEU A 18 -6.86 -0.74 -1.94
C LEU A 18 -7.46 -0.52 -3.33
N LEU A 19 -6.68 -0.76 -4.38
CA LEU A 19 -7.18 -0.66 -5.75
C LEU A 19 -7.94 -1.92 -6.14
N SER A 20 -9.01 -1.76 -6.91
CA SER A 20 -9.64 -2.88 -7.61
C SER A 20 -8.71 -3.43 -8.70
N LYS A 21 -9.00 -4.64 -9.20
CA LYS A 21 -8.19 -5.27 -10.26
C LYS A 21 -8.15 -4.41 -11.54
N GLU A 22 -9.29 -3.84 -11.90
CA GLU A 22 -9.43 -2.99 -13.10
C GLU A 22 -8.59 -1.71 -12.98
N GLU A 23 -8.67 -1.02 -11.83
CA GLU A 23 -7.87 0.17 -11.55
C GLU A 23 -6.38 -0.16 -11.48
N ALA A 24 -6.02 -1.29 -10.86
CA ALA A 24 -4.64 -1.76 -10.77
C ALA A 24 -4.06 -2.01 -12.17
N GLU A 25 -4.79 -2.68 -13.05
CA GLU A 25 -4.37 -2.92 -14.45
C GLU A 25 -4.22 -1.60 -15.23
N GLN A 26 -5.15 -0.66 -15.06
CA GLN A 26 -5.05 0.64 -15.70
C GLN A 26 -3.81 1.41 -15.21
N VAL A 27 -3.56 1.44 -13.91
CA VAL A 27 -2.39 2.12 -13.32
C VAL A 27 -1.09 1.49 -13.81
N LEU A 28 -1.02 0.15 -13.87
CA LEU A 28 0.16 -0.55 -14.38
C LEU A 28 0.41 -0.24 -15.85
N LYS A 29 -0.66 -0.14 -16.65
CA LYS A 29 -0.59 0.21 -18.06
C LYS A 29 -0.16 1.66 -18.27
N GLU A 30 -0.70 2.60 -17.50
CA GLU A 30 -0.32 4.02 -17.53
C GLU A 30 1.15 4.23 -17.14
N LEU A 31 1.63 3.49 -16.14
CA LEU A 31 3.03 3.54 -15.70
C LEU A 31 3.97 2.72 -16.58
N GLY A 32 3.45 1.81 -17.41
CA GLY A 32 4.24 0.90 -18.25
C GLY A 32 5.08 -0.09 -17.43
N VAL A 33 4.69 -0.39 -16.19
CA VAL A 33 5.43 -1.27 -15.28
C VAL A 33 4.64 -2.53 -14.95
N LYS A 34 5.35 -3.58 -14.57
CA LYS A 34 4.76 -4.83 -14.11
C LYS A 34 4.58 -4.79 -12.58
N PRO A 35 3.61 -5.54 -12.01
CA PRO A 35 3.30 -5.47 -10.58
C PRO A 35 4.52 -5.65 -9.66
N TRP A 36 5.42 -6.57 -10.00
CA TRP A 36 6.62 -6.84 -9.22
C TRP A 36 7.70 -5.74 -9.29
N GLN A 37 7.59 -4.82 -10.25
CA GLN A 37 8.51 -3.68 -10.35
C GLN A 37 8.09 -2.53 -9.42
N LEU A 38 6.87 -2.56 -8.90
CA LEU A 38 6.43 -1.62 -7.88
C LEU A 38 7.13 -1.93 -6.54
N PRO A 39 7.37 -0.93 -5.68
CA PRO A 39 7.82 -1.17 -4.32
C PRO A 39 6.91 -2.14 -3.57
N TRP A 40 7.48 -3.10 -2.85
CA TRP A 40 6.70 -4.13 -2.18
C TRP A 40 6.24 -3.70 -0.79
N ILE A 41 5.10 -4.23 -0.37
CA ILE A 41 4.59 -4.16 1.00
C ILE A 41 4.18 -5.56 1.43
N LYS A 42 4.51 -5.96 2.66
CA LYS A 42 4.14 -7.29 3.12
C LYS A 42 2.66 -7.33 3.47
N ALA A 43 2.01 -8.46 3.22
CA ALA A 43 0.66 -8.71 3.72
C ALA A 43 0.59 -8.69 5.28
N SER A 44 1.74 -8.85 5.95
CA SER A 44 1.87 -8.72 7.39
C SER A 44 1.85 -7.27 7.89
N ASP A 45 2.04 -6.28 7.01
CA ASP A 45 2.12 -4.86 7.35
C ASP A 45 0.80 -4.33 7.93
N PRO A 46 0.81 -3.49 8.98
CA PRO A 46 -0.41 -2.95 9.59
C PRO A 46 -1.32 -2.20 8.61
N ALA A 47 -0.76 -1.47 7.63
CA ALA A 47 -1.54 -0.74 6.64
C ALA A 47 -2.21 -1.70 5.64
N ALA A 48 -1.52 -2.76 5.23
CA ALA A 48 -2.10 -3.81 4.38
C ALA A 48 -3.19 -4.59 5.12
N LYS A 49 -2.95 -4.95 6.39
CA LYS A 49 -3.93 -5.64 7.24
C LYS A 49 -5.18 -4.82 7.50
N ALA A 50 -5.03 -3.53 7.81
CA ALA A 50 -6.18 -2.65 8.07
C ALA A 50 -7.07 -2.49 6.84
N LEU A 51 -6.49 -2.59 5.63
CA LEU A 51 -7.23 -2.57 4.36
C LEU A 51 -7.75 -3.95 3.93
N GLY A 52 -7.38 -5.04 4.62
CA GLY A 52 -7.72 -6.39 4.19
C GLY A 52 -7.04 -6.82 2.88
N ALA A 53 -5.90 -6.20 2.53
CA ALA A 53 -5.19 -6.46 1.29
C ALA A 53 -4.57 -7.86 1.28
N LYS A 54 -4.66 -8.53 0.14
CA LYS A 54 -4.11 -9.88 -0.08
C LYS A 54 -2.85 -9.83 -0.95
N PRO A 55 -1.97 -10.84 -0.84
CA PRO A 55 -0.87 -11.00 -1.79
C PRO A 55 -1.36 -10.94 -3.24
N GLY A 56 -0.77 -10.07 -4.04
CA GLY A 56 -1.22 -9.78 -5.42
C GLY A 56 -1.96 -8.46 -5.59
N ASP A 57 -2.45 -7.86 -4.51
CA ASP A 57 -3.15 -6.57 -4.59
C ASP A 57 -2.17 -5.39 -4.70
N ILE A 58 -2.69 -4.24 -5.16
CA ILE A 58 -1.94 -2.98 -5.23
C ILE A 58 -2.59 -1.96 -4.30
N ILE A 59 -1.76 -1.37 -3.43
CA ILE A 59 -2.17 -0.31 -2.52
C ILE A 59 -1.69 1.03 -3.07
N LYS A 60 -2.62 1.95 -3.26
CA LYS A 60 -2.36 3.35 -3.57
C LYS A 60 -2.18 4.12 -2.27
N ILE A 61 -1.03 4.78 -2.14
CA ILE A 61 -0.66 5.58 -0.98
C ILE A 61 -0.65 7.04 -1.40
N ILE A 62 -1.51 7.84 -0.80
CA ILE A 62 -1.64 9.27 -1.04
C ILE A 62 -1.11 10.00 0.20
N ARG A 63 0.05 10.66 0.06
CA ARG A 63 0.65 11.46 1.13
C ARG A 63 0.62 12.94 0.76
N LYS A 64 0.32 13.80 1.74
CA LYS A 64 0.50 15.25 1.58
C LYS A 64 2.00 15.55 1.64
N SER A 65 2.53 16.18 0.59
CA SER A 65 3.92 16.64 0.57
C SER A 65 3.93 18.15 0.77
N PRO A 66 4.75 18.69 1.69
CA PRO A 66 4.85 20.14 1.87
C PRO A 66 5.42 20.85 0.64
N THR A 67 6.19 20.15 -0.21
CA THR A 67 6.82 20.73 -1.40
C THR A 67 6.00 20.57 -2.69
N ALA A 68 5.26 19.46 -2.83
CA ALA A 68 4.57 19.09 -4.07
C ALA A 68 3.04 18.97 -3.92
N GLY A 69 2.50 19.34 -2.75
CA GLY A 69 1.08 19.21 -2.42
C GLY A 69 0.67 17.77 -2.13
N THR A 70 0.63 16.91 -3.15
CA THR A 70 0.22 15.50 -3.02
C THR A 70 1.16 14.58 -3.78
N SER A 71 1.66 13.55 -3.11
CA SER A 71 2.49 12.50 -3.71
C SER A 71 1.72 11.18 -3.67
N VAL A 72 1.59 10.56 -4.84
CA VAL A 72 0.94 9.25 -5.01
C VAL A 72 2.02 8.20 -5.22
N ALA A 73 1.97 7.12 -4.46
CA ALA A 73 2.83 5.96 -4.63
C ALA A 73 1.98 4.70 -4.70
N TYR A 74 2.41 3.72 -5.49
CA TYR A 74 1.76 2.42 -5.60
C TYR A 74 2.67 1.34 -5.01
N ARG A 75 2.12 0.45 -4.19
CA ARG A 75 2.86 -0.67 -3.61
C ARG A 75 2.19 -2.00 -3.90
N PHE A 76 2.99 -3.00 -4.24
CA PHE A 76 2.52 -4.35 -4.53
C PHE A 76 2.58 -5.22 -3.27
N VAL A 77 1.48 -5.88 -2.93
CA VAL A 77 1.37 -6.69 -1.72
C VAL A 77 1.99 -8.06 -1.96
N VAL A 78 3.03 -8.39 -1.19
CA VAL A 78 3.73 -9.67 -1.24
C VAL A 78 3.41 -10.52 -0.02
N PRO A 79 3.40 -11.86 -0.15
CA PRO A 79 3.20 -12.73 1.01
C PRO A 79 4.37 -12.59 1.99
N ASP A 80 4.11 -12.85 3.27
CA ASP A 80 5.17 -12.98 4.27
C ASP A 80 5.83 -14.35 4.07
N VAL A 81 6.88 -14.40 3.25
CA VAL A 81 7.66 -15.61 3.02
C VAL A 81 9.03 -15.47 3.69
N TRP A 82 9.29 -16.30 4.69
CA TRP A 82 10.64 -16.78 4.97
C TRP A 82 10.78 -18.10 4.22
N VAL A 83 11.42 -18.07 3.05
CA VAL A 83 11.78 -19.32 2.39
C VAL A 83 12.96 -19.90 3.20
N LYS A 84 12.66 -20.80 4.15
CA LYS A 84 13.65 -21.72 4.69
C LYS A 84 14.04 -22.64 3.54
N SER A 85 15.17 -22.37 2.89
CA SER A 85 15.94 -23.39 2.18
C SER A 85 16.84 -24.10 3.18
#